data_AF-A0A2S2PDT2-F1
#
_entry.id   AF-A0A2S2PDT2-F1
#
_cell.length_a   1.000
_cell.length_b   1.000
_cell.length_c   1.000
_cell.angle_alpha   90.00
_cell.angle_beta   90.00
_cell.angle_gamma   90.00
#
_symmetry.space_group_name_H-M   'P 1'
#
loop_
_entity.id
_entity.type
_entity.pdbx_description
1 polymer ?
#
loop_
_entity_poly.entity_id
_entity_poly.type
_entity_poly.pdbx_seq_one_letter_code
_entity_poly.pdbx_strand_id
1 'polypeptide(L)'
;MVPVGDKSSTGSSSAAYNAAGADNPKERLKECCRKLVAFMCTQVGVGGLVVGYAVVGAFCFIQIEGQAGDAQHHAVEQLRHNCSVNVWNATNTYNVLYRDNWTRQVTDALTHFQVNLALIVKKGYDGRTTEETWSFSAALMFSLSIFTMNGYGNVVPKTMLGKAATVVYAVFGIPLYVLYFRNMGKVLAQSFRWLYTWVYQCSMEDTAGNDPY
;
A
#
# COMPACT_ATOMS: atom_id res chain seq x y z
N MET A 1 38.26 88.64 10.51
CA MET A 1 36.90 89.24 10.54
C MET A 1 35.92 88.12 10.91
N VAL A 2 34.97 88.39 11.83
CA VAL A 2 34.01 87.43 12.40
C VAL A 2 32.60 87.94 12.02
N PRO A 3 31.62 87.09 11.63
CA PRO A 3 30.64 86.40 12.51
C PRO A 3 30.84 84.86 12.52
N VAL A 4 30.24 83.97 13.34
CA VAL A 4 29.24 84.00 14.45
C VAL A 4 27.77 84.29 14.08
N GLY A 5 26.89 83.28 14.18
CA GLY A 5 25.44 83.42 13.98
C GLY A 5 24.64 82.10 14.08
N ASP A 6 24.10 81.86 15.26
CA ASP A 6 23.49 80.63 15.82
C ASP A 6 22.04 80.28 15.35
N LYS A 7 21.51 79.11 15.77
CA LYS A 7 20.08 78.66 15.78
C LYS A 7 19.41 78.28 14.44
N SER A 8 18.33 77.47 14.37
CA SER A 8 17.77 76.36 15.19
C SER A 8 16.47 75.86 14.50
N SER A 9 16.08 74.58 14.68
CA SER A 9 14.78 74.03 14.24
C SER A 9 14.61 73.89 12.70
N THR A 10 13.96 72.88 12.13
CA THR A 10 12.85 72.04 12.61
C THR A 10 12.92 70.64 11.98
N GLY A 11 12.49 69.59 12.67
CA GLY A 11 12.48 68.23 12.11
C GLY A 11 11.31 67.98 11.15
N SER A 12 11.58 67.30 10.03
CA SER A 12 10.58 66.55 9.23
C SER A 12 11.26 65.66 8.18
N SER A 13 11.67 64.45 8.57
CA SER A 13 11.99 63.35 7.63
C SER A 13 12.10 61.95 8.28
N SER A 14 12.11 61.84 9.61
CA SER A 14 12.20 60.56 10.32
C SER A 14 10.86 59.85 10.60
N ALA A 15 9.72 60.49 10.29
CA ALA A 15 8.39 59.96 10.61
C ALA A 15 7.76 59.07 9.52
N ALA A 16 8.30 59.05 8.29
CA ALA A 16 7.66 58.39 7.14
C ALA A 16 7.99 56.89 7.00
N TYR A 17 9.03 56.38 7.67
CA TYR A 17 9.46 54.97 7.54
C TYR A 17 8.79 54.00 8.54
N ASN A 18 8.10 54.53 9.56
CA ASN A 18 7.42 53.71 10.58
C ASN A 18 5.93 53.46 10.28
N ALA A 19 5.51 53.64 9.03
CA ALA A 19 4.20 53.25 8.52
C ALA A 19 4.20 51.86 7.84
N ALA A 20 5.27 51.07 8.02
CA ALA A 20 5.21 49.63 7.75
C ALA A 20 4.18 49.00 8.69
N GLY A 21 3.07 48.53 8.12
CA GLY A 21 1.85 48.23 8.87
C GLY A 21 2.03 47.28 10.04
N ALA A 22 1.23 47.49 11.09
CA ALA A 22 1.15 46.58 12.23
C ALA A 22 0.71 45.17 11.76
N ASP A 23 1.69 44.27 11.62
CA ASP A 23 1.52 42.88 11.20
C ASP A 23 0.63 42.15 12.22
N ASN A 24 -0.64 42.05 11.88
CA ASN A 24 -1.69 41.71 12.83
C ASN A 24 -1.68 40.18 13.03
N PRO A 25 -1.48 39.65 14.25
CA PRO A 25 -1.29 38.21 14.45
C PRO A 25 -2.46 37.35 13.97
N LYS A 26 -3.67 37.93 13.88
CA LYS A 26 -4.85 37.29 13.29
C LYS A 26 -4.72 37.07 11.78
N GLU A 27 -4.02 37.95 11.05
CA GLU A 27 -3.75 37.76 9.62
C GLU A 27 -2.67 36.71 9.39
N ARG A 28 -1.60 36.70 10.21
CA ARG A 28 -0.61 35.62 10.19
C ARG A 28 -1.23 34.27 10.49
N LEU A 29 -2.16 34.19 11.45
CA LEU A 29 -2.90 32.96 11.77
C LEU A 29 -3.83 32.54 10.62
N LYS A 30 -4.58 33.48 10.03
CA LYS A 30 -5.45 33.23 8.85
C LYS A 30 -4.64 32.75 7.65
N GLU A 31 -3.45 33.31 7.45
CA GLU A 31 -2.55 32.95 6.36
C GLU A 31 -1.80 31.64 6.63
N CYS A 32 -1.46 31.34 7.88
CA CYS A 32 -0.93 30.05 8.31
C CYS A 32 -1.99 28.95 8.15
N CYS A 33 -3.23 29.18 8.60
CA CYS A 33 -4.37 28.28 8.33
C CYS A 33 -4.63 28.11 6.84
N ARG A 34 -4.58 29.17 6.03
CA ARG A 34 -4.72 29.07 4.56
C ARG A 34 -3.59 28.24 3.94
N LYS A 35 -2.35 28.42 4.37
CA LYS A 35 -1.19 27.63 3.92
C LYS A 35 -1.27 26.17 4.40
N LEU A 36 -1.70 25.93 5.63
CA LEU A 36 -1.93 24.58 6.19
C LEU A 36 -3.08 23.87 5.45
N VAL A 37 -4.23 24.52 5.23
CA VAL A 37 -5.34 23.92 4.49
C VAL A 37 -4.94 23.64 3.04
N ALA A 38 -4.22 24.55 2.37
CA ALA A 38 -3.69 24.29 1.02
C ALA A 38 -2.66 23.14 1.00
N PHE A 39 -1.78 23.07 2.00
CA PHE A 39 -0.81 21.98 2.18
C PHE A 39 -1.52 20.64 2.42
N MET A 40 -2.52 20.61 3.30
CA MET A 40 -3.34 19.42 3.58
C MET A 40 -4.12 18.98 2.34
N CYS A 41 -4.82 19.89 1.64
CA CYS A 41 -5.52 19.56 0.39
C CYS A 41 -4.59 19.00 -0.70
N THR A 42 -3.33 19.45 -0.77
CA THR A 42 -2.39 18.97 -1.79
C THR A 42 -1.70 17.65 -1.40
N GLN A 43 -1.31 17.50 -0.13
CA GLN A 43 -0.56 16.32 0.34
C GLN A 43 -1.48 15.19 0.81
N VAL A 44 -2.50 15.50 1.62
CA VAL A 44 -3.51 14.52 2.07
C VAL A 44 -4.46 14.19 0.93
N GLY A 45 -4.75 15.13 0.01
CA GLY A 45 -5.58 14.86 -1.16
C GLY A 45 -4.99 13.79 -2.08
N VAL A 46 -3.70 13.87 -2.41
CA VAL A 46 -3.02 12.85 -3.24
C VAL A 46 -2.90 11.52 -2.48
N GLY A 47 -2.62 11.55 -1.17
CA GLY A 47 -2.61 10.33 -0.34
C GLY A 47 -3.98 9.62 -0.30
N GLY A 48 -5.05 10.38 -0.06
CA GLY A 48 -6.42 9.88 -0.09
C GLY A 48 -6.82 9.34 -1.45
N LEU A 49 -6.35 9.95 -2.54
CA LEU A 49 -6.60 9.47 -3.91
C LEU A 49 -5.87 8.14 -4.18
N VAL A 50 -4.64 7.94 -3.69
CA VAL A 50 -3.94 6.63 -3.75
C VAL A 50 -4.67 5.57 -2.93
N VAL A 51 -5.14 5.90 -1.72
CA VAL A 51 -5.91 4.96 -0.88
C VAL A 51 -7.23 4.58 -1.55
N GLY A 52 -7.97 5.56 -2.10
CA GLY A 52 -9.18 5.31 -2.87
C GLY A 52 -8.93 4.43 -4.10
N TYR A 53 -7.83 4.68 -4.82
CA TYR A 53 -7.41 3.86 -5.96
C TYR A 53 -7.09 2.41 -5.58
N ALA A 54 -6.45 2.18 -4.43
CA ALA A 54 -6.18 0.85 -3.89
C ALA A 54 -7.48 0.10 -3.51
N VAL A 55 -8.44 0.81 -2.89
CA VAL A 55 -9.74 0.24 -2.49
C VAL A 55 -10.60 -0.11 -3.72
N VAL A 56 -10.65 0.76 -4.73
CA VAL A 56 -11.35 0.47 -6.01
C VAL A 56 -10.71 -0.73 -6.70
N GLY A 57 -9.37 -0.79 -6.77
CA GLY A 57 -8.64 -1.94 -7.30
C GLY A 57 -9.02 -3.24 -6.59
N ALA A 58 -9.04 -3.23 -5.26
CA ALA A 58 -9.40 -4.39 -4.45
C ALA A 58 -10.81 -4.90 -4.81
N PHE A 59 -11.83 -4.03 -4.81
CA PHE A 59 -13.18 -4.43 -5.19
C PHE A 59 -13.28 -4.94 -6.64
N CYS A 60 -12.58 -4.30 -7.59
CA CYS A 60 -12.55 -4.78 -8.97
C CYS A 60 -11.96 -6.19 -9.08
N PHE A 61 -10.81 -6.49 -8.47
CA PHE A 61 -10.19 -7.82 -8.58
C PHE A 61 -11.01 -8.90 -7.88
N ILE A 62 -11.64 -8.61 -6.73
CA ILE A 62 -12.55 -9.54 -6.05
C ILE A 62 -13.73 -9.91 -6.95
N GLN A 63 -14.34 -8.94 -7.62
CA GLN A 63 -15.47 -9.20 -8.54
C GLN A 63 -15.04 -9.97 -9.80
N ILE A 64 -13.84 -9.70 -10.32
CA ILE A 64 -13.35 -10.33 -11.56
C ILE A 64 -12.90 -11.78 -11.32
N GLU A 65 -12.17 -12.05 -10.23
CA GLU A 65 -11.57 -13.37 -9.97
C GLU A 65 -12.42 -14.23 -9.02
N GLY A 66 -13.39 -13.62 -8.31
CA GLY A 66 -14.24 -14.29 -7.32
C GLY A 66 -15.11 -15.43 -7.87
N GLN A 67 -15.40 -15.45 -9.17
CA GLN A 67 -16.17 -16.54 -9.80
C GLN A 67 -15.29 -17.67 -10.36
N ALA A 68 -13.98 -17.46 -10.50
CA ALA A 68 -13.10 -18.38 -11.21
C ALA A 68 -12.43 -19.44 -10.29
N GLY A 69 -12.26 -19.13 -9.01
CA GLY A 69 -11.59 -20.03 -8.06
C GLY A 69 -12.46 -21.21 -7.61
N ASP A 70 -13.76 -21.00 -7.38
CA ASP A 70 -14.66 -21.97 -6.77
C ASP A 70 -14.77 -23.26 -7.59
N ALA A 71 -14.84 -23.13 -8.91
CA ALA A 71 -14.91 -24.27 -9.82
C ALA A 71 -13.69 -25.20 -9.72
N GLN A 72 -12.49 -24.65 -9.44
CA GLN A 72 -11.29 -25.47 -9.24
C GLN A 72 -11.29 -26.13 -7.85
N HIS A 73 -11.68 -25.38 -6.82
CA HIS A 73 -11.73 -25.87 -5.44
C HIS A 73 -12.72 -27.04 -5.30
N HIS A 74 -13.95 -26.86 -5.76
CA HIS A 74 -14.97 -27.93 -5.72
C HIS A 74 -14.59 -29.15 -6.58
N ALA A 75 -13.91 -28.97 -7.72
CA ALA A 75 -13.44 -30.10 -8.51
C ALA A 75 -12.39 -30.95 -7.75
N VAL A 76 -11.48 -30.31 -7.00
CA VAL A 76 -10.50 -31.01 -6.17
C VAL A 76 -11.15 -31.65 -4.94
N GLU A 77 -12.12 -30.98 -4.33
CA GLU A 77 -12.92 -31.51 -3.23
C GLU A 77 -13.68 -32.77 -3.64
N GLN A 78 -14.35 -32.76 -4.81
CA GLN A 78 -15.01 -33.93 -5.40
C GLN A 78 -14.02 -35.06 -5.72
N LEU A 79 -12.86 -34.76 -6.31
CA LEU A 79 -11.82 -35.77 -6.56
C LEU A 79 -11.33 -36.43 -5.27
N ARG A 80 -11.14 -35.65 -4.21
CA ARG A 80 -10.74 -36.14 -2.88
C ARG A 80 -11.84 -36.99 -2.25
N HIS A 81 -13.09 -36.55 -2.32
CA HIS A 81 -14.24 -37.29 -1.83
C HIS A 81 -14.38 -38.64 -2.56
N ASN A 82 -14.38 -38.64 -3.89
CA ASN A 82 -14.48 -39.85 -4.71
C ASN A 82 -13.33 -40.83 -4.43
N CYS A 83 -12.10 -40.34 -4.28
CA CYS A 83 -10.96 -41.17 -3.88
C CYS A 83 -11.19 -41.80 -2.50
N SER A 84 -11.67 -41.02 -1.53
CA SER A 84 -11.96 -41.51 -0.17
C SER A 84 -13.06 -42.57 -0.17
N VAL A 85 -14.13 -42.38 -0.95
CA VAL A 85 -15.23 -43.34 -1.09
C VAL A 85 -14.75 -44.62 -1.78
N ASN A 86 -13.93 -44.52 -2.83
CA ASN A 86 -13.39 -45.69 -3.52
C ASN A 86 -12.47 -46.53 -2.63
N VAL A 87 -11.59 -45.90 -1.84
CA VAL A 87 -10.71 -46.58 -0.88
C VAL A 87 -11.51 -47.17 0.29
N TRP A 88 -12.55 -46.49 0.76
CA TRP A 88 -13.46 -47.03 1.77
C TRP A 88 -14.22 -48.27 1.26
N ASN A 89 -14.80 -48.20 0.07
CA ASN A 89 -15.49 -49.31 -0.57
C ASN A 89 -14.54 -50.50 -0.80
N ALA A 90 -13.31 -50.25 -1.27
CA ALA A 90 -12.28 -51.30 -1.39
C ALA A 90 -11.99 -51.99 -0.05
N THR A 91 -11.93 -51.22 1.04
CA THR A 91 -11.68 -51.74 2.40
C THR A 91 -12.87 -52.52 2.95
N ASN A 92 -14.10 -52.11 2.64
CA ASN A 92 -15.32 -52.81 3.04
C ASN A 92 -15.61 -54.08 2.21
N THR A 93 -15.20 -54.10 0.93
CA THR A 93 -15.35 -55.25 0.03
C THR A 93 -14.23 -56.28 0.21
N TYR A 94 -12.98 -55.83 0.36
CA TYR A 94 -11.80 -56.67 0.50
C TYR A 94 -11.19 -56.50 1.89
N ASN A 95 -11.61 -57.35 2.82
CA ASN A 95 -10.97 -57.47 4.13
C ASN A 95 -9.49 -57.91 3.97
N VAL A 96 -8.66 -57.70 4.99
CA VAL A 96 -7.17 -57.86 5.00
C VAL A 96 -6.65 -59.16 4.38
N LEU A 97 -7.48 -60.21 4.37
CA LEU A 97 -7.21 -61.53 3.77
C LEU A 97 -7.04 -61.51 2.23
N TYR A 98 -7.58 -60.53 1.51
CA TYR A 98 -7.48 -60.42 0.04
C TYR A 98 -6.52 -59.30 -0.41
N ARG A 99 -5.32 -59.29 0.19
CA ARG A 99 -4.32 -58.21 0.06
C ARG A 99 -4.08 -57.75 -1.38
N ASP A 100 -3.79 -58.66 -2.32
CA ASP A 100 -3.42 -58.27 -3.69
C ASP A 100 -4.55 -57.56 -4.44
N ASN A 101 -5.80 -57.96 -4.20
CA ASN A 101 -6.95 -57.34 -4.87
C ASN A 101 -7.30 -55.99 -4.24
N TRP A 102 -7.24 -55.90 -2.90
CA TRP A 102 -7.35 -54.63 -2.18
C TRP A 102 -6.26 -53.64 -2.61
N THR A 103 -5.00 -54.07 -2.66
CA THR A 103 -3.87 -53.23 -3.06
C THR A 103 -4.05 -52.72 -4.49
N ARG A 104 -4.44 -53.57 -5.45
CA ARG A 104 -4.71 -53.13 -6.84
C ARG A 104 -5.78 -52.05 -6.90
N GLN A 105 -6.92 -52.24 -6.22
CA GLN A 105 -8.03 -51.28 -6.28
C GLN A 105 -7.69 -49.95 -5.59
N VAL A 106 -6.96 -49.98 -4.48
CA VAL A 106 -6.48 -48.77 -3.79
C VAL A 106 -5.42 -48.04 -4.61
N THR A 107 -4.48 -48.76 -5.24
CA THR A 107 -3.46 -48.17 -6.12
C THR A 107 -4.08 -47.50 -7.35
N ASP A 108 -5.11 -48.11 -7.96
CA ASP A 108 -5.84 -47.51 -9.09
C ASP A 108 -6.56 -46.21 -8.69
N ALA A 109 -7.34 -46.24 -7.60
CA ALA A 109 -8.02 -45.06 -7.06
C ALA A 109 -7.05 -43.91 -6.72
N LEU A 110 -5.91 -44.23 -6.09
CA LEU A 110 -4.86 -43.25 -5.77
C LEU A 110 -4.18 -42.71 -7.02
N THR A 111 -3.90 -43.55 -8.02
CA THR A 111 -3.26 -43.13 -9.27
C THR A 111 -4.17 -42.20 -10.07
N HIS A 112 -5.47 -42.53 -10.16
CA HIS A 112 -6.47 -41.66 -10.77
C HIS A 112 -6.57 -40.31 -10.05
N PHE A 113 -6.58 -40.30 -8.71
CA PHE A 113 -6.55 -39.06 -7.92
C PHE A 113 -5.28 -38.24 -8.18
N GLN A 114 -4.10 -38.86 -8.12
CA GLN A 114 -2.81 -38.21 -8.31
C GLN A 114 -2.67 -37.56 -9.69
N VAL A 115 -3.05 -38.26 -10.76
CA VAL A 115 -2.97 -37.73 -12.13
C VAL A 115 -3.90 -36.53 -12.31
N ASN A 116 -5.15 -36.63 -11.86
CA ASN A 116 -6.11 -35.52 -11.98
C ASN A 116 -5.72 -34.32 -11.11
N LEU A 117 -5.27 -34.55 -9.87
CA LEU A 117 -4.78 -33.48 -8.99
C LEU A 117 -3.54 -32.79 -9.59
N ALA A 118 -2.58 -33.55 -10.12
CA ALA A 118 -1.40 -32.98 -10.77
C ALA A 118 -1.76 -32.09 -11.98
N LEU A 119 -2.77 -32.48 -12.77
CA LEU A 119 -3.28 -31.65 -13.87
C LEU A 119 -3.94 -30.36 -13.39
N ILE A 120 -4.65 -30.39 -12.25
CA ILE A 120 -5.30 -29.20 -11.67
C ILE A 120 -4.29 -28.27 -11.01
N VAL A 121 -3.31 -28.81 -10.25
CA VAL A 121 -2.18 -28.05 -9.69
C VAL A 121 -1.35 -27.40 -10.80
N LYS A 122 -1.08 -28.12 -11.90
CA LYS A 122 -0.39 -27.55 -13.09
C LYS A 122 -1.16 -26.39 -13.74
N LYS A 123 -2.48 -26.30 -13.56
CA LYS A 123 -3.32 -25.16 -13.99
C LYS A 123 -3.34 -24.00 -12.98
N GLY A 124 -2.52 -24.04 -11.93
CA GLY A 124 -2.42 -22.98 -10.92
C GLY A 124 -3.41 -23.13 -9.76
N TYR A 125 -3.82 -24.36 -9.42
CA TYR A 125 -4.54 -24.62 -8.17
C TYR A 125 -3.58 -24.73 -6.98
N ASP A 126 -3.87 -23.99 -5.92
CA ASP A 126 -3.00 -23.73 -4.78
C ASP A 126 -3.64 -24.13 -3.43
N GLY A 127 -4.73 -24.89 -3.45
CA GLY A 127 -5.34 -25.48 -2.25
C GLY A 127 -6.26 -24.56 -1.43
N ARG A 128 -6.15 -23.23 -1.61
CA ARG A 128 -6.99 -22.22 -0.96
C ARG A 128 -8.39 -22.15 -1.56
N THR A 129 -9.35 -21.65 -0.78
CA THR A 129 -10.66 -21.22 -1.28
C THR A 129 -10.54 -19.88 -2.03
N THR A 130 -11.59 -19.49 -2.76
CA THR A 130 -11.62 -18.17 -3.40
C THR A 130 -11.70 -17.04 -2.39
N GLU A 131 -12.44 -17.23 -1.29
CA GLU A 131 -12.52 -16.25 -0.19
C GLU A 131 -11.17 -16.05 0.51
N GLU A 132 -10.37 -17.11 0.70
CA GLU A 132 -9.02 -17.01 1.24
C GLU A 132 -8.06 -16.30 0.28
N THR A 133 -8.17 -16.60 -1.02
CA THR A 133 -7.28 -16.07 -2.07
C THR A 133 -7.58 -14.60 -2.39
N TRP A 134 -8.86 -14.24 -2.45
CA TRP A 134 -9.38 -12.91 -2.80
C TRP A 134 -10.18 -12.27 -1.67
N SER A 135 -9.72 -12.45 -0.43
CA SER A 135 -10.21 -11.64 0.70
C SER A 135 -9.93 -10.15 0.48
N PHE A 136 -10.73 -9.26 1.09
CA PHE A 136 -10.54 -7.81 0.94
C PHE A 136 -9.11 -7.35 1.26
N SER A 137 -8.52 -7.88 2.34
CA SER A 137 -7.13 -7.57 2.73
C SER A 137 -6.12 -8.06 1.68
N ALA A 138 -6.27 -9.29 1.18
CA ALA A 138 -5.41 -9.85 0.14
C ALA A 138 -5.51 -9.07 -1.17
N ALA A 139 -6.72 -8.71 -1.60
CA ALA A 139 -6.98 -7.93 -2.82
C ALA A 139 -6.47 -6.48 -2.71
N LEU A 140 -6.53 -5.87 -1.53
CA LEU A 140 -5.95 -4.56 -1.25
C LEU A 140 -4.42 -4.61 -1.29
N MET A 141 -3.80 -5.61 -0.64
CA MET A 141 -2.35 -5.83 -0.70
C MET A 141 -1.87 -6.14 -2.12
N PHE A 142 -2.64 -6.91 -2.90
CA PHE A 142 -2.38 -7.15 -4.31
C PHE A 142 -2.42 -5.84 -5.11
N SER A 143 -3.48 -5.06 -4.97
CA SER A 143 -3.66 -3.75 -5.64
C SER A 143 -2.53 -2.78 -5.30
N LEU A 144 -2.16 -2.68 -4.02
CA LEU A 144 -1.01 -1.93 -3.54
C LEU A 144 0.29 -2.41 -4.19
N SER A 145 0.52 -3.73 -4.25
CA SER A 145 1.74 -4.33 -4.80
C SER A 145 1.95 -4.05 -6.30
N ILE A 146 0.87 -3.81 -7.06
CA ILE A 146 0.94 -3.45 -8.49
C ILE A 146 1.49 -2.04 -8.65
N PHE A 147 0.83 -1.02 -8.07
CA PHE A 147 1.23 0.37 -8.31
C PHE A 147 2.50 0.78 -7.54
N THR A 148 2.82 0.09 -6.45
CA THR A 148 4.13 0.21 -5.78
C THR A 148 5.26 -0.53 -6.49
N MET A 149 4.95 -1.32 -7.52
CA MET A 149 5.91 -2.14 -8.29
C MET A 149 6.68 -3.17 -7.45
N ASN A 150 6.12 -3.60 -6.31
CA ASN A 150 6.72 -4.60 -5.43
C ASN A 150 6.47 -6.03 -5.94
N GLY A 151 5.23 -6.36 -6.31
CA GLY A 151 4.90 -7.60 -7.02
C GLY A 151 5.16 -8.91 -6.25
N TYR A 152 4.63 -9.04 -5.02
CA TYR A 152 4.83 -10.23 -4.16
C TYR A 152 4.49 -11.61 -4.75
N GLY A 153 3.68 -11.69 -5.82
CA GLY A 153 3.38 -12.94 -6.54
C GLY A 153 2.49 -13.98 -5.82
N ASN A 154 2.22 -13.82 -4.52
CA ASN A 154 1.43 -14.78 -3.71
C ASN A 154 -0.08 -14.85 -4.09
N VAL A 155 -0.61 -13.78 -4.70
CA VAL A 155 -1.96 -13.71 -5.26
C VAL A 155 -1.81 -13.12 -6.66
N VAL A 156 -2.36 -13.79 -7.67
CA VAL A 156 -2.31 -13.39 -9.07
C VAL A 156 -3.63 -13.73 -9.77
N PRO A 157 -4.09 -12.89 -10.71
CA PRO A 157 -5.28 -13.18 -11.50
C PRO A 157 -5.06 -14.41 -12.37
N LYS A 158 -5.97 -15.38 -12.26
CA LYS A 158 -5.99 -16.61 -13.05
C LYS A 158 -6.72 -16.37 -14.37
N THR A 159 -7.76 -15.52 -14.38
CA THR A 159 -8.55 -15.21 -15.58
C THR A 159 -7.80 -14.33 -16.59
N MET A 160 -8.22 -14.39 -17.87
CA MET A 160 -7.68 -13.48 -18.90
C MET A 160 -8.09 -12.02 -18.65
N LEU A 161 -9.31 -11.79 -18.17
CA LEU A 161 -9.83 -10.46 -17.88
C LEU A 161 -9.10 -9.82 -16.69
N GLY A 162 -8.86 -10.56 -15.62
CA GLY A 162 -8.07 -10.11 -14.47
C GLY A 162 -6.64 -9.74 -14.85
N LYS A 163 -5.98 -10.55 -15.69
CA LYS A 163 -4.63 -10.23 -16.22
C LYS A 163 -4.62 -8.94 -17.04
N ALA A 164 -5.59 -8.75 -17.94
CA ALA A 164 -5.72 -7.52 -18.72
C ALA A 164 -6.02 -6.31 -17.80
N ALA A 165 -6.91 -6.48 -16.82
CA ALA A 165 -7.23 -5.45 -15.83
C ALA A 165 -6.00 -5.06 -14.99
N THR A 166 -5.14 -6.00 -14.59
CA THR A 166 -3.87 -5.72 -13.91
C THR A 166 -2.94 -4.86 -14.76
N VAL A 167 -2.84 -5.09 -16.07
CA VAL A 167 -2.01 -4.25 -16.95
C VAL A 167 -2.57 -2.83 -17.03
N VAL A 168 -3.88 -2.66 -17.24
CA VAL A 168 -4.54 -1.34 -17.29
C VAL A 168 -4.40 -0.62 -15.95
N TYR A 169 -4.57 -1.33 -14.83
CA TYR A 169 -4.41 -0.80 -13.46
C TYR A 169 -2.95 -0.39 -13.18
N ALA A 170 -1.96 -1.12 -13.69
CA ALA A 170 -0.55 -0.71 -13.58
C ALA A 170 -0.27 0.59 -14.36
N VAL A 171 -0.79 0.73 -15.58
CA VAL A 171 -0.57 1.90 -16.45
C VAL A 171 -1.03 3.21 -15.80
N PHE A 172 -2.16 3.22 -15.09
CA PHE A 172 -2.63 4.42 -14.38
C PHE A 172 -2.11 4.52 -12.94
N GLY A 173 -1.94 3.39 -12.26
CA GLY A 173 -1.51 3.33 -10.87
C GLY A 173 -0.06 3.78 -10.66
N ILE A 174 0.87 3.35 -11.53
CA ILE A 174 2.30 3.66 -11.38
C ILE A 174 2.57 5.19 -11.47
N PRO A 175 2.09 5.93 -12.50
CA PRO A 175 2.26 7.39 -12.54
C PRO A 175 1.66 8.12 -11.33
N LEU A 176 0.49 7.67 -10.88
CA LEU A 176 -0.17 8.19 -9.68
C LEU A 176 0.68 7.95 -8.42
N TYR A 177 1.20 6.75 -8.24
CA TYR A 177 2.07 6.41 -7.11
C TYR A 177 3.38 7.21 -7.14
N VAL A 178 4.00 7.41 -8.31
CA VAL A 178 5.19 8.26 -8.46
C VAL A 178 4.90 9.72 -8.08
N LEU A 179 3.74 10.27 -8.43
CA LEU A 179 3.32 11.61 -8.01
C LEU A 179 3.17 11.70 -6.48
N TYR A 180 2.53 10.71 -5.86
CA TYR A 180 2.42 10.60 -4.41
C TYR A 180 3.80 10.49 -3.74
N PHE A 181 4.66 9.60 -4.22
CA PHE A 181 6.00 9.37 -3.67
C PHE A 181 6.88 10.62 -3.75
N ARG A 182 6.84 11.36 -4.88
CA ARG A 182 7.50 12.66 -5.02
C ARG A 182 7.02 13.68 -3.98
N ASN A 183 5.72 13.68 -3.70
CA ASN A 183 5.12 14.59 -2.71
C ASN A 183 5.51 14.21 -1.27
N MET A 184 5.50 12.92 -0.93
CA MET A 184 6.01 12.40 0.35
C MET A 184 7.51 12.68 0.53
N GLY A 185 8.33 12.51 -0.51
CA GLY A 185 9.76 12.80 -0.48
C GLY A 185 10.09 14.25 -0.13
N LYS A 186 9.27 15.22 -0.57
CA LYS A 186 9.41 16.64 -0.15
C LYS A 186 9.14 16.82 1.34
N VAL A 187 8.07 16.19 1.87
CA VAL A 187 7.74 16.25 3.30
C VAL A 187 8.87 15.63 4.11
N LEU A 188 9.33 14.44 3.73
CA LEU A 188 10.42 13.74 4.39
C LEU A 188 11.72 14.56 4.41
N ALA A 189 12.07 15.22 3.29
CA ALA A 189 13.23 16.11 3.24
C ALA A 189 13.09 17.36 4.14
N GLN A 190 11.86 17.89 4.32
CA GLN A 190 11.59 18.95 5.28
C GLN A 190 11.70 18.45 6.72
N SER A 191 11.16 17.26 7.03
CA SER A 191 11.28 16.60 8.32
C SER A 191 12.75 16.32 8.69
N PHE A 192 13.57 15.83 7.76
CA PHE A 192 15.00 15.61 8.00
C PHE A 192 15.77 16.90 8.24
N ARG A 193 15.47 17.99 7.51
CA ARG A 193 16.09 19.30 7.77
C ARG A 193 15.73 19.81 9.16
N TRP A 194 14.46 19.73 9.53
CA TRP A 194 13.99 20.15 10.86
C TRP A 194 14.64 19.31 11.97
N LEU A 195 14.66 18.00 11.82
CA LEU A 195 15.32 17.08 12.77
C LEU A 195 16.82 17.34 12.88
N TYR A 196 17.51 17.58 11.75
CA TYR A 196 18.94 17.91 11.74
C TYR A 196 19.23 19.24 12.46
N THR A 197 18.45 20.28 12.20
CA THR A 197 18.59 21.57 12.89
C THR A 197 18.33 21.42 14.40
N TRP A 198 17.30 20.66 14.79
CA TRP A 198 16.99 20.39 16.19
C TRP A 198 18.12 19.64 16.91
N VAL A 199 18.63 18.53 16.33
CA VAL A 199 19.77 17.78 16.88
C VAL A 199 21.03 18.64 16.99
N TYR A 200 21.32 19.44 15.96
CA TYR A 200 22.50 20.32 15.95
C TYR A 200 22.42 21.40 17.05
N GLN A 201 21.23 21.97 17.28
CA GLN A 201 21.01 22.95 18.35
C GLN A 201 21.22 22.34 19.73
N CYS A 202 20.58 21.19 20.03
CA CYS A 202 20.79 20.49 21.29
C CYS A 202 22.27 20.13 21.52
N SER A 203 22.98 19.69 20.48
CA SER A 203 24.42 19.38 20.58
C SER A 203 25.31 20.61 20.84
N MET A 204 24.88 21.82 20.43
CA MET A 204 25.61 23.06 20.72
C MET A 204 25.36 23.54 22.16
N GLU A 205 24.14 23.38 22.67
CA GLU A 205 23.79 23.76 24.04
C GLU A 205 24.50 22.88 25.10
N ASP A 206 24.65 21.57 24.85
CA ASP A 206 25.48 20.69 25.70
C ASP A 206 26.97 21.10 25.72
N THR A 207 27.45 21.76 24.66
CA THR A 207 28.85 22.24 24.60
C THR A 207 29.00 23.57 25.35
N ALA A 208 28.02 24.47 25.25
CA ALA A 208 28.02 25.77 25.93
C ALA A 208 27.72 25.69 27.44
N GLY A 209 27.05 24.61 27.89
CA GLY A 209 26.77 24.36 29.31
C GLY A 209 27.93 23.78 30.11
N ASN A 210 29.06 23.46 29.48
CA ASN A 210 30.16 22.72 30.08
C ASN A 210 31.53 23.45 30.04
N ASP A 211 31.52 24.78 29.82
CA ASP A 211 32.70 25.64 29.98
C ASP A 211 32.97 25.88 31.48
N PRO A 212 34.13 25.45 32.04
CA PRO A 212 34.44 25.60 33.45
C PRO A 212 35.26 26.87 33.72
N TYR A 213 34.58 28.00 33.94
CA TYR A 213 35.16 29.23 34.48
C TYR A 213 34.24 29.89 35.52
#